data_AF-A0A936WT14-F1
#
_entry.id   AF-A0A936WT14-F1
#
_cell.length_a   1.000
_cell.length_b   1.000
_cell.length_c   1.000
_cell.angle_alpha   90.00
_cell.angle_beta   90.00
_cell.angle_gamma   90.00
#
_symmetry.space_group_name_H-M   'P 1'
#
loop_
_entity.id
_entity.type
_entity.pdbx_description
1 polymer ?
#
loop_
_entity_poly.entity_id
_entity_poly.type
_entity_poly.pdbx_seq_one_letter_code
_entity_poly.pdbx_strand_id
1 'polypeptide(L)'
;MRTLASILLLAFALGAHAQSLPETSTQRTWLMTDNGLVGGLVLDTTQRHRLQDAELRYQQDYDKLLAVDGWSDTETRERLDALEERRVAEYKAIMTAEQFAEWSRLTQQPKKAD
;
A
#
# COMPACT_ATOMS: atom_id res chain seq x y z
N MET A 1 56.70 10.43 1.47
CA MET A 1 55.47 10.15 2.26
C MET A 1 54.33 10.98 1.70
N ARG A 2 53.12 10.40 1.68
CA ARG A 2 51.84 10.86 1.09
C ARG A 2 51.64 10.60 -0.40
N THR A 3 51.41 9.33 -0.70
CA THR A 3 50.44 8.85 -1.70
C THR A 3 49.02 9.36 -1.38
N LEU A 4 48.22 9.60 -2.43
CA LEU A 4 46.73 9.52 -2.52
C LEU A 4 46.35 10.16 -3.87
N ALA A 5 46.34 9.44 -5.00
CA ALA A 5 45.26 8.58 -5.47
C ALA A 5 43.88 9.30 -5.46
N SER A 6 43.49 9.84 -6.61
CA SER A 6 42.10 10.21 -6.89
C SER A 6 41.72 9.65 -8.25
N ILE A 7 41.28 8.38 -8.23
CA ILE A 7 40.62 7.74 -9.36
C ILE A 7 39.18 8.22 -9.32
N LEU A 8 38.81 9.06 -10.29
CA LEU A 8 37.44 9.48 -10.53
C LEU A 8 36.70 8.29 -11.18
N LEU A 9 36.09 7.43 -10.36
CA LEU A 9 35.19 6.37 -10.82
C LEU A 9 33.86 7.01 -11.25
N LEU A 10 33.75 7.31 -12.55
CA LEU A 10 32.50 7.67 -13.21
C LEU A 10 31.65 6.40 -13.35
N ALA A 11 31.01 5.97 -12.26
CA ALA A 11 30.11 4.82 -12.26
C ALA A 11 28.73 5.24 -12.77
N PHE A 12 28.45 4.86 -14.02
CA PHE A 12 27.15 4.47 -14.57
C PHE A 12 25.91 4.88 -13.77
N ALA A 13 25.29 5.99 -14.17
CA ALA A 13 23.85 6.16 -14.00
C ALA A 13 23.13 5.21 -14.97
N LEU A 14 23.10 3.92 -14.64
CA LEU A 14 22.05 3.04 -15.14
C LEU A 14 20.77 3.53 -14.50
N GLY A 15 20.01 4.32 -15.26
CA GLY A 15 18.63 4.59 -14.94
C GLY A 15 17.93 3.25 -14.74
N ALA A 16 17.59 2.94 -13.50
CA ALA A 16 16.65 1.89 -13.19
C ALA A 16 15.31 2.35 -13.76
N HIS A 17 15.10 2.08 -15.05
CA HIS A 17 13.76 2.07 -15.60
C HIS A 17 13.02 0.99 -14.82
N ALA A 18 12.18 1.40 -13.87
CA ALA A 18 11.17 0.54 -13.32
C ALA A 18 10.28 0.12 -14.49
N GLN A 19 10.64 -0.97 -15.17
CA GLN A 19 9.79 -1.57 -16.19
C GLN A 19 8.54 -2.03 -15.46
N SER A 20 7.46 -1.27 -15.62
CA SER A 20 6.14 -1.68 -15.17
C SER A 20 5.86 -3.05 -15.78
N LEU A 21 5.47 -4.02 -14.94
CA LEU A 21 5.07 -5.34 -15.41
C LEU A 21 3.96 -5.21 -16.46
N PRO A 22 3.88 -6.11 -17.46
CA PRO A 22 2.79 -6.10 -18.44
C PRO A 22 1.43 -6.10 -17.72
N GLU A 23 0.43 -5.43 -18.29
CA GLU A 23 -0.90 -5.26 -17.67
C GLU A 23 -1.57 -6.59 -17.24
N THR A 24 -1.20 -7.69 -17.90
CA THR A 24 -1.76 -9.04 -17.70
C THR A 24 -0.92 -9.94 -16.78
N SER A 25 0.17 -9.45 -16.19
CA SER A 25 1.03 -10.29 -15.35
C SER A 25 0.43 -10.48 -13.95
N THR A 26 -0.13 -11.65 -13.71
CA THR A 26 -0.63 -12.05 -12.39
C THR A 26 0.50 -12.63 -11.53
N GLN A 27 0.76 -12.00 -10.38
CA GLN A 27 1.86 -12.41 -9.50
C GLN A 27 1.48 -12.24 -8.02
N ARG A 28 2.13 -13.02 -7.17
CA ARG A 28 2.03 -12.86 -5.72
C ARG A 28 2.60 -11.49 -5.33
N THR A 29 1.79 -10.69 -4.66
CA THR A 29 2.05 -9.30 -4.33
C THR A 29 1.92 -9.07 -2.83
N TRP A 30 2.66 -8.07 -2.33
CA TRP A 30 2.52 -7.51 -1.00
C TRP A 30 1.77 -6.19 -1.08
N LEU A 31 0.71 -6.04 -0.29
CA LEU A 31 -0.07 -4.82 -0.14
C LEU A 31 0.21 -4.20 1.21
N MET A 32 0.41 -2.89 1.27
CA MET A 32 0.44 -2.18 2.54
C MET A 32 -0.98 -2.03 3.07
N THR A 33 -1.17 -2.32 4.34
CA THR A 33 -2.40 -2.06 5.10
C THR A 33 -2.02 -1.38 6.41
N ASP A 34 -3.00 -0.92 7.19
CA ASP A 34 -2.73 -0.26 8.48
C ASP A 34 -2.02 -1.19 9.47
N ASN A 35 -2.25 -2.51 9.31
CA ASN A 35 -1.62 -3.56 10.11
C ASN A 35 -0.26 -4.01 9.53
N GLY A 36 0.23 -3.39 8.45
CA GLY A 36 1.52 -3.68 7.82
C GLY A 36 1.40 -4.33 6.44
N LEU A 37 2.51 -4.94 5.97
CA LEU A 37 2.59 -5.59 4.66
C LEU A 37 1.88 -6.94 4.65
N VAL A 38 0.81 -7.04 3.88
CA VAL A 38 0.03 -8.25 3.63
C VAL A 38 0.48 -8.88 2.32
N GLY A 39 1.18 -10.01 2.39
CA GLY A 39 1.64 -10.77 1.24
C GLY A 39 0.74 -11.94 0.87
N GLY A 40 0.95 -12.49 -0.31
CA GLY A 40 0.30 -13.75 -0.71
C GLY A 40 -0.82 -13.58 -1.74
N LEU A 41 -1.27 -12.35 -1.97
CA LEU A 41 -2.35 -12.05 -2.91
C LEU A 41 -1.85 -12.13 -4.34
N VAL A 42 -2.49 -12.98 -5.14
CA VAL A 42 -2.19 -13.17 -6.56
C VAL A 42 -3.04 -12.15 -7.32
N LEU A 43 -2.40 -11.07 -7.77
CA LEU A 43 -3.05 -9.91 -8.38
C LEU A 43 -2.44 -9.64 -9.75
N ASP A 44 -3.26 -9.18 -10.70
CA ASP A 44 -2.76 -8.63 -11.96
C ASP A 44 -2.23 -7.19 -11.79
N THR A 45 -1.56 -6.65 -12.81
CA THR A 45 -0.97 -5.31 -12.77
C THR A 45 -2.01 -4.22 -12.61
N THR A 46 -3.18 -4.37 -13.24
CA THR A 46 -4.27 -3.39 -13.14
C THR A 46 -4.83 -3.34 -11.72
N GLN A 47 -5.05 -4.51 -11.11
CA GLN A 47 -5.47 -4.63 -9.73
C GLN A 47 -4.46 -4.02 -8.77
N ARG A 48 -3.16 -4.29 -8.96
CA ARG A 48 -2.09 -3.70 -8.14
C ARG A 48 -2.12 -2.18 -8.18
N HIS A 49 -2.14 -1.58 -9.37
CA HIS A 49 -2.15 -0.12 -9.49
C HIS A 49 -3.41 0.49 -8.87
N ARG A 50 -4.59 -0.08 -9.14
CA ARG A 50 -5.84 0.42 -8.56
C ARG A 50 -5.88 0.33 -7.04
N LEU A 51 -5.33 -0.73 -6.46
CA LEU A 51 -5.23 -0.88 -5.00
C LEU A 51 -4.24 0.10 -4.39
N GLN A 52 -3.11 0.33 -5.06
CA GLN A 52 -2.15 1.35 -4.65
C GLN A 52 -2.77 2.75 -4.67
N ASP A 53 -3.53 3.08 -5.72
CA ASP A 53 -4.22 4.37 -5.83
C ASP A 53 -5.32 4.51 -4.77
N ALA A 54 -6.07 3.44 -4.48
CA ALA A 54 -7.08 3.41 -3.42
C ALA A 54 -6.45 3.63 -2.04
N GLU A 55 -5.33 2.97 -1.77
CA GLU A 55 -4.60 3.12 -0.52
C GLU A 55 -4.04 4.54 -0.37
N LEU A 56 -3.47 5.11 -1.43
CA LEU A 56 -2.98 6.49 -1.40
C LEU A 56 -4.11 7.49 -1.09
N ARG A 57 -5.30 7.33 -1.68
CA ARG A 57 -6.47 8.16 -1.38
C ARG A 57 -6.94 8.00 0.06
N TYR A 58 -6.99 6.76 0.55
CA TYR A 58 -7.35 6.48 1.94
C TYR A 58 -6.40 7.20 2.90
N GLN A 59 -5.08 7.06 2.72
CA GLN A 59 -4.09 7.72 3.58
C GLN A 59 -4.21 9.25 3.54
N GLN A 60 -4.41 9.83 2.35
CA GLN A 60 -4.64 11.27 2.22
C GLN A 60 -5.91 11.75 2.94
N ASP A 61 -7.00 10.98 2.88
CA ASP A 61 -8.24 11.32 3.56
C ASP A 61 -8.12 11.10 5.07
N TYR A 62 -7.42 10.05 5.51
CA TYR A 62 -7.10 9.78 6.90
C TYR A 62 -6.28 10.92 7.53
N ASP A 63 -5.21 11.36 6.86
CA ASP A 63 -4.38 12.48 7.30
C ASP A 63 -5.20 13.78 7.42
N LYS A 64 -6.10 14.05 6.46
CA LYS A 64 -7.01 15.20 6.53
C LYS A 64 -7.95 15.09 7.72
N LEU A 65 -8.49 13.91 8.02
CA LEU A 65 -9.36 13.72 9.18
C LEU A 65 -8.59 14.00 10.48
N LEU A 66 -7.37 13.48 10.62
CA LEU A 66 -6.56 13.71 11.82
C LEU A 66 -6.05 15.14 11.98
N ALA A 67 -5.92 15.89 10.88
CA ALA A 67 -5.51 17.28 10.91
C ALA A 67 -6.62 18.26 11.32
N VAL A 68 -7.88 17.81 11.45
CA VAL A 68 -8.98 18.68 11.89
C VAL A 68 -9.01 18.76 13.41
N ASP A 69 -8.75 19.97 13.93
CA ASP A 69 -8.95 20.28 15.35
C ASP A 69 -10.44 20.48 15.66
N GLY A 70 -10.85 20.03 16.86
CA GLY A 70 -12.16 20.38 17.44
C GLY A 70 -13.29 19.37 17.22
N TRP A 71 -13.02 18.19 16.65
CA TRP A 71 -13.97 17.09 16.70
C TRP A 71 -13.98 16.42 18.06
N SER A 72 -15.15 15.94 18.47
CA SER A 72 -15.24 15.01 19.58
C SER A 72 -14.65 13.65 19.21
N ASP A 73 -14.27 12.86 20.21
CA ASP A 73 -13.79 11.48 20.00
C ASP A 73 -14.84 10.62 19.27
N THR A 74 -16.12 10.87 19.54
CA THR A 74 -17.23 10.15 18.88
C THR A 74 -17.30 10.51 17.41
N GLU A 75 -17.30 11.79 17.06
CA GLU A 75 -17.33 12.22 15.65
C GLU A 75 -16.08 11.78 14.88
N THR A 76 -14.92 11.81 15.53
CA THR A 76 -13.68 11.31 14.95
C THR A 76 -13.79 9.82 14.64
N ARG A 77 -14.31 9.02 15.58
CA ARG A 77 -14.53 7.59 15.38
C ARG A 77 -15.51 7.31 14.23
N GLU A 78 -16.67 7.96 14.22
CA GLU A 78 -17.68 7.77 13.16
C GLU A 78 -17.13 8.10 11.77
N ARG A 79 -16.31 9.15 11.65
CA ARG A 79 -15.67 9.53 10.39
C ARG A 79 -14.59 8.54 9.96
N LEU A 80 -13.79 8.03 10.89
CA LEU A 80 -12.81 6.99 10.61
C LEU A 80 -13.46 5.68 10.20
N ASP A 81 -14.54 5.28 10.88
CA ASP A 81 -15.31 4.08 10.53
C ASP A 81 -15.90 4.21 9.11
N ALA A 82 -16.50 5.36 8.78
CA ALA A 82 -17.00 5.62 7.43
C ALA A 82 -15.90 5.63 6.36
N LEU A 83 -14.69 6.11 6.70
CA LEU A 83 -13.54 6.08 5.81
C LEU A 83 -13.07 4.63 5.56
N GLU A 84 -13.03 3.81 6.60
CA GLU A 84 -12.66 2.39 6.50
C GLU A 84 -13.70 1.60 5.69
N GLU A 85 -14.99 1.84 5.90
CA GLU A 85 -16.06 1.23 5.09
C GLU A 85 -15.90 1.55 3.60
N ARG A 86 -15.56 2.79 3.26
CA ARG A 86 -15.27 3.20 1.87
C ARG A 86 -14.06 2.46 1.31
N ARG A 87 -12.96 2.36 2.06
CA ARG A 87 -11.76 1.63 1.63
C ARG A 87 -12.08 0.16 1.34
N VAL A 88 -12.80 -0.49 2.24
CA VAL A 88 -13.25 -1.87 2.08
C VAL A 88 -14.13 -2.05 0.85
N ALA A 89 -15.04 -1.11 0.58
CA ALA A 89 -15.87 -1.14 -0.62
C ALA A 89 -15.06 -0.99 -1.92
N GLU A 90 -14.07 -0.08 -1.95
CA GLU A 90 -13.16 0.07 -3.10
C GLU A 90 -12.36 -1.22 -3.35
N TYR A 91 -11.85 -1.84 -2.29
CA TYR A 91 -11.09 -3.09 -2.39
C TYR A 91 -11.94 -4.23 -2.96
N LYS A 92 -13.20 -4.37 -2.53
CA LYS A 92 -14.16 -5.33 -3.08
C LYS A 92 -14.47 -5.09 -4.56
N ALA A 93 -14.41 -3.85 -5.02
CA ALA A 93 -14.66 -3.53 -6.43
C ALA A 93 -13.45 -3.83 -7.34
N ILE A 94 -12.23 -3.87 -6.77
CA ILE A 94 -11.00 -4.13 -7.52
C ILE A 94 -10.64 -5.62 -7.54
N MET A 95 -10.86 -6.31 -6.43
CA MET A 95 -10.52 -7.73 -6.26
C MET A 95 -11.69 -8.65 -6.61
N THR A 96 -11.40 -9.90 -6.96
CA THR A 96 -12.44 -10.95 -6.95
C THR A 96 -12.87 -11.27 -5.52
N ALA A 97 -13.98 -11.98 -5.37
CA ALA A 97 -14.49 -12.39 -4.06
C ALA A 97 -13.47 -13.25 -3.30
N GLU A 98 -12.76 -14.16 -3.97
CA GLU A 98 -11.74 -15.02 -3.38
C GLU A 98 -10.50 -14.24 -2.95
N GLN A 99 -10.03 -13.32 -3.79
CA GLN A 99 -8.91 -12.43 -3.47
C GLN A 99 -9.24 -11.54 -2.27
N PHE A 100 -10.44 -10.97 -2.23
CA PHE A 100 -10.90 -10.15 -1.11
C PHE A 100 -11.05 -10.96 0.18
N ALA A 101 -11.58 -12.18 0.11
CA ALA A 101 -11.69 -13.06 1.26
C ALA A 101 -10.31 -13.40 1.84
N GLU A 102 -9.33 -13.67 0.99
CA GLU A 102 -7.96 -13.92 1.43
C GLU A 102 -7.32 -12.67 2.05
N TRP A 103 -7.50 -11.50 1.44
CA TRP A 103 -7.04 -10.22 2.00
C TRP A 103 -7.65 -9.96 3.39
N SER A 104 -8.95 -10.18 3.54
CA SER A 104 -9.68 -10.02 4.80
C SER A 104 -9.15 -10.98 5.87
N ARG A 105 -8.91 -12.25 5.51
CA ARG A 105 -8.31 -13.24 6.39
C ARG A 105 -6.91 -12.83 6.86
N LEU A 106 -6.12 -12.21 5.99
CA LEU A 106 -4.75 -11.79 6.32
C LEU A 106 -4.71 -10.53 7.19
N THR A 107 -5.63 -9.59 6.99
CA THR A 107 -5.70 -8.32 7.74
C THR A 107 -6.34 -8.45 9.12
N GLN A 108 -7.22 -9.43 9.32
CA GLN A 108 -7.85 -9.74 10.60
C GLN A 108 -7.00 -10.61 11.53
N GLN A 109 -5.88 -11.16 11.04
CA GLN A 109 -4.99 -11.93 11.91
C GLN A 109 -4.25 -10.99 12.87
N PRO A 110 -4.27 -11.27 14.18
CA PRO A 110 -3.44 -10.51 15.12
C PRO A 110 -1.98 -10.69 14.71
N LYS A 111 -1.19 -9.60 14.69
CA LYS A 111 0.26 -9.69 14.52
C LYS A 111 0.77 -10.73 15.52
N LYS A 112 1.36 -11.82 15.01
CA LYS A 112 2.17 -12.68 15.87
C LYS A 112 3.27 -11.76 16.42
N ALA A 113 3.27 -11.58 17.74
CA ALA A 113 4.37 -10.93 18.43
C ALA A 113 5.57 -11.87 18.26
N ASP A 114 6.48 -11.52 17.36
CA ASP A 114 7.81 -12.11 17.26
C ASP A 114 8.72 -11.48 18.34
#